data_AF-A0A2T7M5J1-F1
#
_entry.id   AF-A0A2T7M5J1-F1
#
_cell.length_a   1.000
_cell.length_b   1.000
_cell.length_c   1.000
_cell.angle_alpha   90.00
_cell.angle_beta   90.00
_cell.angle_gamma   90.00
#
_symmetry.space_group_name_H-M   'P 1'
#
loop_
_entity.id
_entity.type
_entity.pdbx_description
1 polymer ?
#
loop_
_entity_poly.entity_id
_entity_poly.type
_entity_poly.pdbx_seq_one_letter_code
_entity_poly.pdbx_strand_id
1 'polypeptide(L)'
;MTENTVTAAVAVRDTGPAAQIEAYRDEYAALVPSHINADQWVRLAVGAIRGNEDLTNAARTDIGVFLRELKTAARLGLEPGTEQFYLTPRKSKAHRGQKIIKGIVGYQGIIELIYRAGAVSSVIVESVRANDTFRYVIGRDERPVHEIDWFGGDRGDLVGVYAYATMKDGATSKVVVLNHAQVMQIRAKSDSKHSEYSPWNTNPESMWLKSAVRQLMKWVPTSAEYMREQLRAQAEVAAEQPPAADLPPMPSVELNDEDEAVDAELVDEEA
;
A
#
# COMPACT_ATOMS: atom_id res chain seq x y z
N MET A 1 1.50 -64.45 33.78
CA MET A 1 0.65 -63.25 33.67
C MET A 1 1.59 -62.10 33.37
N THR A 2 1.57 -61.63 32.12
CA THR A 2 2.44 -60.56 31.61
C THR A 2 1.83 -59.21 31.98
N GLU A 3 2.57 -58.44 32.76
CA GLU A 3 2.24 -57.06 33.12
C GLU A 3 2.35 -56.17 31.88
N ASN A 4 1.23 -55.53 31.53
CA ASN A 4 1.13 -54.66 30.37
C ASN A 4 1.30 -53.21 30.84
N THR A 5 2.55 -52.74 30.87
CA THR A 5 2.87 -51.33 31.16
C THR A 5 2.59 -50.49 29.92
N VAL A 6 1.40 -49.88 29.86
CA VAL A 6 1.08 -48.88 28.83
C VAL A 6 1.77 -47.58 29.21
N THR A 7 2.97 -47.36 28.67
CA THR A 7 3.68 -46.08 28.74
C THR A 7 2.95 -45.06 27.85
N ALA A 8 2.08 -44.26 28.44
CA ALA A 8 1.49 -43.09 27.80
C ALA A 8 2.57 -42.01 27.64
N ALA A 9 3.24 -42.01 26.48
CA ALA A 9 4.07 -40.89 26.06
C ALA A 9 3.16 -39.68 25.79
N VAL A 10 3.08 -38.77 26.77
CA VAL A 10 2.47 -37.45 26.57
C VAL A 10 3.33 -36.71 25.55
N ALA A 11 2.86 -36.64 24.30
CA ALA A 11 3.47 -35.80 23.28
C ALA A 11 3.53 -34.37 23.83
N VAL A 12 4.74 -33.84 24.04
CA VAL A 12 4.94 -32.44 24.43
C VAL A 12 4.30 -31.59 23.34
N ARG A 13 3.14 -30.99 23.63
CA ARG A 13 2.50 -30.06 22.71
C ARG A 13 3.48 -28.90 22.52
N ASP A 14 3.96 -28.70 21.29
CA ASP A 14 4.75 -27.53 20.95
C ASP A 14 3.88 -26.29 21.20
N THR A 15 4.22 -25.53 22.25
CA THR A 15 3.56 -24.26 22.57
C THR A 15 4.35 -23.06 22.09
N GLY A 16 5.32 -23.27 21.18
CA GLY A 16 6.15 -22.22 20.63
C GLY A 16 5.37 -21.22 19.76
N PRO A 17 5.96 -20.05 19.44
CA PRO A 17 5.28 -19.03 18.65
C PRO A 17 4.72 -19.53 17.32
N ALA A 18 5.46 -20.38 16.61
CA ALA A 18 5.00 -20.98 15.36
C ALA A 18 3.74 -21.86 15.54
N ALA A 19 3.71 -22.69 16.58
CA ALA A 19 2.53 -23.51 16.89
C ALA A 19 1.32 -22.66 17.31
N GLN A 20 1.56 -21.51 17.95
CA GLN A 20 0.49 -20.55 18.26
C GLN A 20 -0.07 -19.87 17.01
N ILE A 21 0.70 -19.67 15.94
CA ILE A 21 0.13 -19.16 14.67
C ILE A 21 -0.85 -20.19 14.11
N GLU A 22 -0.45 -21.47 14.09
CA GLU A 22 -1.27 -22.57 13.60
C GLU A 22 -2.56 -22.75 14.41
N ALA A 23 -2.48 -22.63 15.74
CA ALA A 23 -3.64 -22.73 16.62
C ALA A 23 -4.69 -21.62 16.37
N TYR A 24 -4.28 -20.46 15.84
CA TYR A 24 -5.16 -19.32 15.55
C TYR A 24 -5.43 -19.16 14.05
N ARG A 25 -5.21 -20.21 13.24
CA ARG A 25 -5.41 -20.21 11.78
C ARG A 25 -6.75 -19.64 11.35
N ASP A 26 -7.85 -20.08 11.97
CA ASP A 26 -9.21 -19.67 11.59
C ASP A 26 -9.45 -18.17 11.84
N GLU A 27 -8.86 -17.63 12.90
CA GLU A 27 -8.93 -16.19 13.18
C GLU A 27 -8.16 -15.37 12.15
N TYR A 28 -7.01 -15.86 11.68
CA TYR A 28 -6.29 -15.20 10.58
C TYR A 28 -7.05 -15.31 9.27
N ALA A 29 -7.61 -16.49 8.96
CA ALA A 29 -8.39 -16.70 7.75
C ALA A 29 -9.61 -15.76 7.67
N ALA A 30 -10.25 -15.48 8.80
CA ALA A 30 -11.36 -14.53 8.88
C ALA A 30 -10.95 -13.05 8.68
N LEU A 31 -9.67 -12.72 8.92
CA LEU A 31 -9.15 -11.34 8.81
C LEU A 31 -8.52 -11.04 7.45
N VAL A 32 -7.92 -12.05 6.81
CA VAL A 32 -7.22 -11.90 5.54
C VAL A 32 -8.20 -11.48 4.44
N PRO A 33 -7.87 -10.48 3.59
CA PRO A 33 -8.70 -10.11 2.45
C PRO A 33 -9.02 -11.29 1.53
N SER A 34 -10.24 -11.30 0.96
CA SER A 34 -10.78 -12.42 0.19
C SER A 34 -9.97 -12.87 -1.02
N HIS A 35 -9.13 -12.01 -1.58
CA HIS A 35 -8.25 -12.33 -2.72
C HIS A 35 -6.93 -12.98 -2.31
N ILE A 36 -6.64 -13.10 -1.01
CA ILE A 36 -5.42 -13.72 -0.49
C ILE A 36 -5.74 -15.13 0.02
N ASN A 37 -4.88 -16.10 -0.33
CA ASN A 37 -5.00 -17.45 0.18
C ASN A 37 -4.59 -17.52 1.66
N ALA A 38 -5.57 -17.74 2.54
CA ALA A 38 -5.36 -17.77 3.98
C ALA A 38 -4.35 -18.84 4.43
N ASP A 39 -4.41 -20.05 3.85
CA ASP A 39 -3.51 -21.13 4.24
C ASP A 39 -2.06 -20.84 3.87
N GLN A 40 -1.84 -20.24 2.70
CA GLN A 40 -0.52 -19.77 2.28
C GLN A 40 -0.04 -18.66 3.20
N TRP A 41 -0.90 -17.69 3.53
CA TRP A 41 -0.54 -16.60 4.44
C TRP A 41 -0.10 -17.12 5.81
N VAL A 42 -0.83 -18.09 6.39
CA VAL A 42 -0.47 -18.73 7.66
C VAL A 42 0.89 -19.45 7.57
N ARG A 43 1.13 -20.19 6.47
CA ARG A 43 2.44 -20.85 6.25
C ARG A 43 3.59 -19.84 6.17
N LEU A 44 3.39 -18.72 5.49
CA LEU A 44 4.37 -17.64 5.38
C LEU A 44 4.62 -17.00 6.74
N ALA A 45 3.57 -16.75 7.54
CA ALA A 45 3.70 -16.25 8.91
C ALA A 45 4.50 -17.19 9.82
N VAL A 46 4.29 -18.51 9.70
CA VAL A 46 5.10 -19.52 10.40
C VAL A 46 6.55 -19.49 9.92
N GLY A 47 6.77 -19.37 8.61
CA GLY A 47 8.10 -19.26 8.01
C GLY A 47 8.86 -18.03 8.47
N ALA A 48 8.20 -16.87 8.61
CA ALA A 48 8.80 -15.59 8.97
C ALA A 48 9.55 -15.57 10.31
N ILE A 49 9.27 -16.52 11.19
CA ILE A 49 9.84 -16.59 12.54
C ILE A 49 10.78 -17.78 12.67
N ARG A 50 10.53 -18.83 11.90
CA ARG A 50 11.42 -19.99 11.80
C ARG A 50 12.72 -19.53 11.12
N GLY A 51 13.84 -19.67 11.82
CA GLY A 51 15.16 -19.28 11.31
C GLY A 51 15.72 -17.97 11.87
N ASN A 52 14.98 -17.27 12.74
CA ASN A 52 15.51 -16.11 13.47
C ASN A 52 15.24 -16.27 14.98
N GLU A 53 16.30 -16.61 15.73
CA GLU A 53 16.22 -16.83 17.18
C GLU A 53 15.79 -15.55 17.93
N ASP A 54 16.24 -14.39 17.45
CA ASP A 54 15.95 -13.09 18.05
C ASP A 54 14.45 -12.75 17.92
N LEU A 55 13.85 -13.04 16.75
CA LEU A 55 12.40 -12.94 16.55
C LEU A 55 11.64 -13.98 17.38
N THR A 56 12.12 -15.22 17.41
CA THR A 56 11.49 -16.30 18.19
C THR A 56 11.45 -15.95 19.69
N ASN A 57 12.56 -15.48 20.25
CA ASN A 57 12.65 -15.08 21.65
C ASN A 57 11.78 -13.86 21.96
N ALA A 58 11.75 -12.87 21.05
CA ALA A 58 10.88 -11.71 21.22
C ALA A 58 9.39 -12.08 21.14
N ALA A 59 9.02 -13.05 20.30
CA ALA A 59 7.65 -13.54 20.19
C ALA A 59 7.25 -14.36 21.42
N ARG A 60 8.18 -15.13 22.01
CA ARG A 60 7.96 -15.87 23.27
C ARG A 60 7.80 -14.95 24.47
N THR A 61 8.45 -13.79 24.47
CA THR A 61 8.41 -12.82 25.58
C THR A 61 6.96 -12.34 25.82
N ASP A 62 6.21 -12.11 24.75
CA ASP A 62 4.79 -11.79 24.82
C ASP A 62 4.07 -12.32 23.58
N ILE A 63 3.48 -13.51 23.72
CA ILE A 63 2.77 -14.18 22.63
C ILE A 63 1.52 -13.41 22.21
N GLY A 64 0.84 -12.74 23.14
CA GLY A 64 -0.39 -11.99 22.86
C GLY A 64 -0.11 -10.79 21.97
N VAL A 65 0.95 -10.04 22.27
CA VAL A 65 1.44 -8.96 21.41
C VAL A 65 1.81 -9.51 20.04
N PHE A 66 2.58 -10.60 19.99
CA PHE A 66 3.00 -11.19 18.73
C PHE A 66 1.82 -11.61 17.83
N LEU A 67 0.83 -12.33 18.36
CA LEU A 67 -0.38 -12.70 17.62
C LEU A 67 -1.17 -11.46 17.16
N ARG A 68 -1.25 -10.41 17.99
CA ARG A 68 -1.90 -9.15 17.61
C ARG A 68 -1.19 -8.46 16.43
N GLU A 69 0.15 -8.44 16.41
CA GLU A 69 0.90 -7.87 15.29
C GLU A 69 0.65 -8.67 13.99
N LEU A 70 0.57 -10.00 14.07
CA LEU A 70 0.18 -10.84 12.93
C LEU A 70 -1.26 -10.60 12.48
N LYS A 71 -2.21 -10.44 13.40
CA LYS A 71 -3.60 -10.07 13.06
C LYS A 71 -3.66 -8.74 12.32
N THR A 72 -2.77 -7.80 12.66
CA THR A 72 -2.63 -6.53 11.94
C THR A 72 -2.14 -6.74 10.52
N ALA A 73 -1.12 -7.58 10.31
CA ALA A 73 -0.63 -7.95 8.98
C ALA A 73 -1.72 -8.67 8.15
N ALA A 74 -2.43 -9.62 8.77
CA ALA A 74 -3.53 -10.37 8.17
C ALA A 74 -4.63 -9.43 7.68
N ARG A 75 -5.14 -8.54 8.54
CA ARG A 75 -6.18 -7.55 8.19
C ARG A 75 -5.76 -6.64 7.03
N LEU A 76 -4.49 -6.26 6.99
CA LEU A 76 -3.94 -5.47 5.88
C LEU A 76 -3.66 -6.32 4.62
N GLY A 77 -3.73 -7.65 4.72
CA GLY A 77 -3.34 -8.56 3.66
C GLY A 77 -1.90 -8.35 3.21
N LEU A 78 -1.00 -8.13 4.18
CA LEU A 78 0.43 -7.96 3.95
C LEU A 78 1.18 -9.19 4.46
N GLU A 79 2.25 -9.56 3.76
CA GLU A 79 3.05 -10.72 4.12
C GLU A 79 3.98 -10.39 5.31
N PRO A 80 3.82 -11.06 6.47
CA PRO A 80 4.67 -10.84 7.63
C PRO A 80 6.09 -11.35 7.40
N GLY A 81 7.08 -10.63 7.94
CA GLY A 81 8.49 -10.99 7.82
C GLY A 81 9.15 -10.53 6.51
N THR A 82 8.42 -9.79 5.67
CA THR A 82 8.92 -9.25 4.40
C THR A 82 9.00 -7.72 4.41
N GLU A 83 9.43 -7.15 3.29
CA GLU A 83 9.45 -5.71 3.05
C GLU A 83 8.05 -5.06 3.03
N GLN A 84 6.99 -5.88 3.00
CA GLN A 84 5.61 -5.43 3.17
C GLN A 84 5.28 -5.19 4.64
N PHE A 85 5.63 -6.13 5.51
CA PHE A 85 5.34 -6.07 6.94
C PHE A 85 6.48 -6.68 7.76
N TYR A 86 7.36 -5.82 8.26
CA TYR A 86 8.50 -6.24 9.06
C TYR A 86 8.06 -6.71 10.45
N LEU A 87 8.63 -7.81 10.91
CA LEU A 87 8.64 -8.18 12.32
C LEU A 87 9.98 -7.76 12.91
N THR A 88 9.96 -6.93 13.96
CA THR A 88 11.19 -6.41 14.58
C THR A 88 11.21 -6.62 16.08
N PRO A 89 12.30 -7.15 16.68
CA PRO A 89 12.46 -7.17 18.13
C PRO A 89 12.70 -5.76 18.67
N ARG A 90 11.89 -5.30 19.62
CA ARG A 90 11.99 -3.97 20.23
C ARG A 90 11.96 -4.04 21.74
N LYS A 91 12.87 -3.33 22.41
CA LYS A 91 12.86 -3.21 23.87
C LYS A 91 11.56 -2.53 24.31
N SER A 92 10.86 -3.14 25.27
CA SER A 92 9.64 -2.56 25.85
C SER A 92 9.85 -2.20 27.31
N LYS A 93 9.47 -0.98 27.69
CA LYS A 93 9.47 -0.54 29.10
C LYS A 93 8.49 -1.35 29.94
N ALA A 94 7.33 -1.69 29.39
CA ALA A 94 6.31 -2.52 30.07
C ALA A 94 6.85 -3.93 30.39
N HIS A 95 7.78 -4.43 29.59
CA HIS A 95 8.43 -5.74 29.78
C HIS A 95 9.83 -5.62 30.38
N ARG A 96 10.07 -4.61 31.23
CA ARG A 96 11.35 -4.41 31.94
C ARG A 96 12.58 -4.40 31.01
N GLY A 97 12.43 -3.86 29.80
CA GLY A 97 13.49 -3.77 28.79
C GLY A 97 13.69 -5.03 27.94
N GLN A 98 12.91 -6.09 28.16
CA GLN A 98 12.93 -7.27 27.28
C GLN A 98 12.45 -6.91 25.87
N LYS A 99 12.97 -7.63 24.87
CA LYS A 99 12.57 -7.48 23.47
C LYS A 99 11.19 -8.13 23.27
N ILE A 100 10.24 -7.39 22.71
CA ILE A 100 8.97 -7.92 22.20
C ILE A 100 8.92 -7.73 20.68
N ILE A 101 8.09 -8.53 19.99
CA ILE A 101 7.84 -8.30 18.57
C ILE A 101 7.03 -7.01 18.36
N LYS A 102 7.46 -6.23 17.37
CA LYS A 102 6.70 -5.09 16.83
C LYS A 102 6.58 -5.27 15.31
N GLY A 103 5.34 -5.30 14.83
CA GLY A 103 4.99 -5.26 13.42
C GLY A 103 5.13 -3.85 12.88
N ILE A 104 5.75 -3.70 11.71
CA ILE A 104 5.93 -2.40 11.07
C ILE A 104 5.64 -2.55 9.58
N VAL A 105 4.60 -1.86 9.11
CA VAL A 105 4.33 -1.74 7.67
C VAL A 105 5.53 -1.07 6.98
N GLY A 106 6.10 -1.78 6.01
CA GLY A 106 7.17 -1.31 5.14
C GLY A 106 6.66 -0.42 4.02
N TYR A 107 7.57 0.19 3.25
CA TYR A 107 7.14 1.10 2.19
C TYR A 107 6.45 0.34 1.04
N GLN A 108 6.95 -0.86 0.70
CA GLN A 108 6.33 -1.73 -0.30
C GLN A 108 4.92 -2.16 0.13
N GLY A 109 4.71 -2.44 1.42
CA GLY A 109 3.39 -2.75 1.95
C GLY A 109 2.43 -1.58 1.85
N ILE A 110 2.91 -0.33 2.04
CA ILE A 110 2.07 0.84 1.82
C ILE A 110 1.73 1.00 0.33
N ILE A 111 2.70 0.82 -0.56
CA ILE A 111 2.48 0.88 -2.02
C ILE A 111 1.44 -0.16 -2.47
N GLU A 112 1.57 -1.40 -1.98
CA GLU A 112 0.60 -2.48 -2.21
C GLU A 112 -0.81 -2.08 -1.75
N LEU A 113 -0.94 -1.48 -0.56
CA LEU A 113 -2.22 -0.98 -0.07
C LEU A 113 -2.80 0.14 -0.95
N ILE A 114 -1.95 1.03 -1.46
CA ILE A 114 -2.37 2.10 -2.39
C ILE A 114 -2.92 1.51 -3.69
N TYR A 115 -2.21 0.56 -4.30
CA TYR A 115 -2.67 -0.10 -5.52
C TYR A 115 -3.96 -0.88 -5.30
N ARG A 116 -4.05 -1.60 -4.18
CA ARG A 116 -5.24 -2.39 -3.82
C ARG A 116 -6.46 -1.51 -3.55
N ALA A 117 -6.27 -0.27 -3.13
CA ALA A 117 -7.36 0.69 -3.00
C ALA A 117 -7.98 1.06 -4.35
N GLY A 118 -7.37 0.70 -5.49
CA GLY A 118 -7.98 0.66 -6.82
C GLY A 118 -8.22 2.02 -7.49
N ALA A 119 -7.98 3.14 -6.82
CA ALA A 119 -8.08 4.49 -7.40
C ALA A 119 -6.79 4.96 -8.11
N VAL A 120 -5.67 4.31 -7.82
CA VAL A 120 -4.33 4.67 -8.30
C VAL A 120 -3.88 3.76 -9.44
N SER A 121 -3.33 4.34 -10.50
CA SER A 121 -2.75 3.64 -11.64
C SER A 121 -1.24 3.44 -11.51
N SER A 122 -0.52 4.40 -10.92
CA SER A 122 0.92 4.29 -10.65
C SER A 122 1.32 5.05 -9.39
N VAL A 123 2.35 4.56 -8.69
CA VAL A 123 2.97 5.22 -7.54
C VAL A 123 4.45 5.42 -7.85
N ILE A 124 4.90 6.68 -7.79
CA ILE A 124 6.29 7.06 -8.02
C ILE A 124 6.88 7.44 -6.66
N VAL A 125 8.03 6.85 -6.32
CA VAL A 125 8.76 7.12 -5.08
C VAL A 125 10.23 7.04 -5.40
N GLU A 126 10.94 8.16 -5.35
CA GLU A 126 12.34 8.20 -5.77
C GLU A 126 13.19 9.06 -4.85
N SER A 127 14.45 8.65 -4.69
CA SER A 127 15.48 9.43 -4.01
C SER A 127 16.13 10.40 -5.00
N VAL A 128 16.44 11.59 -4.51
CA VAL A 128 17.21 12.61 -5.24
C VAL A 128 18.59 12.68 -4.60
N ARG A 129 19.61 12.55 -5.42
CA ARG A 129 21.02 12.58 -5.04
C ARG A 129 21.70 13.85 -5.53
N ALA A 130 22.84 14.18 -4.93
CA ALA A 130 23.51 15.47 -5.11
C ALA A 130 23.80 15.83 -6.58
N ASN A 131 24.06 14.84 -7.42
CA ASN A 131 24.38 15.03 -8.84
C ASN A 131 23.17 14.82 -9.77
N ASP A 132 21.98 14.53 -9.24
CA ASP A 132 20.77 14.43 -10.05
C ASP A 132 20.21 15.83 -10.37
N THR A 133 19.48 15.95 -11.48
CA THR A 133 18.72 17.17 -11.78
C THR A 133 17.28 17.00 -11.32
N PHE A 134 16.83 17.85 -10.39
CA PHE A 134 15.47 17.82 -9.87
C PHE A 134 14.82 19.20 -9.88
N ARG A 135 13.62 19.31 -10.47
CA ARG A 135 12.81 20.53 -10.48
C ARG A 135 11.35 20.23 -10.20
N TYR A 136 10.77 20.97 -9.26
CA TYR A 136 9.33 20.96 -8.99
C TYR A 136 8.88 22.28 -8.36
N VAL A 137 7.92 22.95 -9.00
CA VAL A 137 7.32 24.21 -8.55
C VAL A 137 5.84 23.97 -8.23
N ILE A 138 5.51 24.00 -6.95
CA ILE A 138 4.14 23.78 -6.45
C ILE A 138 3.19 24.80 -7.11
N GLY A 139 2.07 24.30 -7.65
CA GLY A 139 1.04 25.12 -8.28
C GLY A 139 1.32 25.49 -9.74
N ARG A 140 2.53 25.21 -10.26
CA ARG A 140 2.86 25.36 -11.68
C ARG A 140 3.07 24.02 -12.36
N ASP A 141 3.92 23.18 -11.78
CA ASP A 141 4.27 21.89 -12.34
C ASP A 141 3.26 20.84 -11.85
N GLU A 142 2.72 20.01 -12.75
CA GLU A 142 1.83 18.91 -12.35
C GLU A 142 2.62 17.79 -11.66
N ARG A 143 3.82 17.49 -12.16
CA ARG A 143 4.72 16.42 -11.69
C ARG A 143 6.16 16.92 -11.59
N PRO A 144 6.98 16.35 -10.70
CA PRO A 144 8.41 16.62 -10.68
C PRO A 144 9.11 16.19 -11.96
N VAL A 145 10.10 16.98 -12.39
CA VAL A 145 11.09 16.56 -13.39
C VAL A 145 12.33 16.08 -12.65
N HIS A 146 12.67 14.80 -12.82
CA HIS A 146 13.83 14.17 -12.20
C HIS A 146 14.65 13.46 -13.28
N GLU A 147 15.83 13.98 -13.57
CA GLU A 147 16.74 13.44 -14.58
C GLU A 147 17.97 12.86 -13.89
N ILE A 148 18.27 11.61 -14.25
CA ILE A 148 19.39 10.82 -13.70
C ILE A 148 20.25 10.38 -14.87
N ASP A 149 21.56 10.64 -14.79
CA ASP A 149 22.53 10.02 -15.68
C ASP A 149 22.86 8.61 -15.18
N TRP A 150 22.14 7.62 -15.70
CA TRP A 150 22.28 6.21 -15.29
C TRP A 150 23.65 5.60 -15.58
N PHE A 151 24.42 6.20 -16.50
CA PHE A 151 25.76 5.75 -16.87
C PHE A 151 26.85 6.74 -16.43
N GLY A 152 26.45 7.85 -15.81
CA GLY A 152 27.32 8.89 -15.27
C GLY A 152 27.76 8.58 -13.84
N GLY A 153 28.73 7.67 -13.68
CA GLY A 153 29.50 7.50 -12.44
C GLY A 153 28.70 7.54 -11.13
N ASP A 154 29.21 8.26 -10.14
CA ASP A 154 28.58 8.39 -8.81
C ASP A 154 27.52 9.51 -8.78
N ARG A 155 26.30 9.17 -8.37
CA ARG A 155 25.17 10.11 -8.18
C ARG A 155 25.35 11.01 -6.93
N GLY A 156 26.26 10.64 -6.02
CA GLY A 156 26.54 11.38 -4.80
C GLY A 156 25.54 11.12 -3.66
N ASP A 157 25.61 11.97 -2.64
CA ASP A 157 24.85 11.83 -1.40
C ASP A 157 23.34 12.00 -1.59
N LEU A 158 22.54 11.39 -0.71
CA LEU A 158 21.09 11.60 -0.64
C LEU A 158 20.78 13.04 -0.18
N VAL A 159 20.09 13.81 -1.02
CA VAL A 159 19.73 15.22 -0.73
C VAL A 159 18.22 15.44 -0.64
N GLY A 160 17.43 14.62 -1.32
CA GLY A 160 15.97 14.68 -1.30
C GLY A 160 15.30 13.32 -1.50
N VAL A 161 13.99 13.29 -1.28
CA VAL A 161 13.13 12.19 -1.67
C VAL A 161 11.76 12.75 -2.03
N TYR A 162 11.11 12.18 -3.03
CA TYR A 162 9.75 12.56 -3.38
C TYR A 162 8.86 11.36 -3.63
N ALA A 163 7.55 11.57 -3.52
CA ALA A 163 6.56 10.58 -3.85
C ALA A 163 5.27 11.23 -4.38
N TYR A 164 4.65 10.62 -5.38
CA TYR A 164 3.32 10.97 -5.85
C TYR A 164 2.63 9.74 -6.45
N ALA A 165 1.33 9.85 -6.68
CA ALA A 165 0.55 8.82 -7.35
C ALA A 165 -0.15 9.42 -8.57
N THR A 166 -0.25 8.63 -9.63
CA THR A 166 -1.15 8.92 -10.75
C THR A 166 -2.45 8.18 -10.51
N MET A 167 -3.57 8.88 -10.54
CA MET A 167 -4.91 8.32 -10.40
C MET A 167 -5.33 7.63 -11.71
N LYS A 168 -6.40 6.82 -11.68
CA LYS A 168 -6.90 6.14 -12.89
C LYS A 168 -7.44 7.08 -13.96
N ASP A 169 -7.91 8.26 -13.57
CA ASP A 169 -8.35 9.34 -14.47
C ASP A 169 -7.18 10.19 -15.00
N GLY A 170 -5.94 9.84 -14.65
CA GLY A 170 -4.74 10.55 -15.03
C GLY A 170 -4.33 11.69 -14.09
N ALA A 171 -5.18 12.07 -13.12
CA ALA A 171 -4.88 13.13 -12.18
C ALA A 171 -3.65 12.79 -11.32
N THR A 172 -2.82 13.79 -11.04
CA THR A 172 -1.68 13.62 -10.13
C THR A 172 -2.12 13.92 -8.70
N SER A 173 -1.81 13.01 -7.77
CA SER A 173 -2.07 13.23 -6.34
C SER A 173 -1.14 14.31 -5.77
N LYS A 174 -1.25 14.59 -4.48
CA LYS A 174 -0.30 15.51 -3.84
C LYS A 174 1.13 14.98 -3.98
N VAL A 175 1.97 15.76 -4.66
CA VAL A 175 3.41 15.51 -4.71
C VAL A 175 4.03 15.84 -3.35
N VAL A 176 4.54 14.81 -2.70
CA VAL A 176 5.36 14.93 -1.49
C VAL A 176 6.80 15.13 -1.92
N VAL A 177 7.45 16.18 -1.42
CA VAL A 177 8.90 16.37 -1.54
C VAL A 177 9.46 16.60 -0.13
N LEU A 178 10.48 15.85 0.23
CA LEU A 178 11.20 15.98 1.50
C LEU A 178 12.67 16.23 1.22
N ASN A 179 13.21 17.31 1.78
CA ASN A 179 14.65 17.54 1.78
C ASN A 179 15.34 16.78 2.91
N HIS A 180 16.68 16.76 2.90
CA HIS A 180 17.49 16.15 3.95
C HIS A 180 17.06 16.54 5.37
N ALA A 181 16.82 17.84 5.63
CA ALA A 181 16.45 18.33 6.96
C ALA A 181 15.11 17.74 7.44
N GLN A 182 14.10 17.69 6.57
CA GLN A 182 12.79 17.11 6.88
C GLN A 182 12.89 15.60 7.12
N VAL A 183 13.70 14.87 6.34
CA VAL A 183 13.93 13.44 6.57
C VAL A 183 14.64 13.21 7.91
N MET A 184 15.62 14.03 8.26
CA MET A 184 16.30 13.94 9.56
C MET A 184 15.36 14.24 10.74
N GLN A 185 14.38 15.15 10.57
CA GLN A 185 13.33 15.36 11.57
C GLN A 185 12.45 14.12 11.76
N ILE A 186 12.17 13.37 10.69
CA ILE A 186 11.45 12.09 10.77
C ILE A 186 12.32 11.04 11.47
N ARG A 187 13.62 10.96 11.12
CA ARG A 187 14.59 10.09 11.81
C ARG A 187 14.65 10.38 13.31
N ALA A 188 14.62 11.64 13.71
CA ALA A 188 14.69 12.03 15.12
C ALA A 188 13.52 11.50 15.97
N LYS A 189 12.38 11.19 15.35
CA LYS A 189 11.20 10.57 16.01
C LYS A 189 11.25 9.03 16.01
N SER A 190 12.23 8.42 15.37
CA SER A 190 12.37 6.97 15.29
C SER A 190 13.01 6.39 16.55
N ASP A 191 12.38 5.36 17.12
CA ASP A 191 12.89 4.62 18.28
C ASP A 191 14.29 4.02 18.03
N SER A 192 14.63 3.72 16.77
CA SER A 192 15.89 3.08 16.39
C SER A 192 17.02 4.04 16.05
N LYS A 193 16.82 5.36 16.11
CA LYS A 193 17.76 6.36 15.57
C LYS A 193 19.20 6.27 16.10
N HIS A 194 19.39 5.81 17.33
CA HIS A 194 20.69 5.68 18.00
C HIS A 194 21.29 4.28 17.94
N SER A 195 20.60 3.30 17.37
CA SER A 195 21.14 1.95 17.22
C SER A 195 22.08 1.91 16.01
N GLU A 196 23.24 1.27 16.17
CA GLU A 196 24.17 1.02 15.05
C GLU A 196 23.48 0.22 13.94
N TYR A 197 22.75 -0.84 14.32
CA TYR A 197 21.93 -1.68 13.45
C TYR A 197 20.61 -1.04 13.00
N SER A 198 20.48 0.28 13.14
CA SER A 198 19.28 0.98 12.67
C SER A 198 19.22 0.94 11.15
N PRO A 199 18.03 0.72 10.56
CA PRO A 199 17.83 0.85 9.11
C PRO A 199 18.27 2.22 8.57
N TRP A 200 18.27 3.26 9.41
CA TRP A 200 18.80 4.58 9.05
C TRP A 200 20.30 4.59 8.74
N ASN A 201 21.06 3.59 9.19
CA ASN A 201 22.49 3.45 8.93
C ASN A 201 22.76 2.32 7.92
N THR A 202 22.06 1.18 8.03
CA THR A 202 22.30 0.01 7.18
C THR A 202 21.55 0.06 5.84
N ASN A 203 20.42 0.77 5.77
CA ASN A 203 19.62 0.92 4.55
C ASN A 203 18.99 2.33 4.50
N PRO A 204 19.82 3.39 4.43
CA PRO A 204 19.37 4.77 4.55
C PRO A 204 18.37 5.14 3.45
N GLU A 205 18.62 4.74 2.20
CA GLU A 205 17.74 5.07 1.08
C GLU A 205 16.33 4.54 1.26
N SER A 206 16.17 3.28 1.68
CA SER A 206 14.83 2.72 1.95
C SER A 206 14.09 3.47 3.06
N MET A 207 14.81 4.05 4.03
CA MET A 207 14.20 4.88 5.08
C MET A 207 13.74 6.25 4.56
N TRP A 208 14.44 6.81 3.58
CA TRP A 208 14.00 8.02 2.88
C TRP A 208 12.74 7.74 2.06
N LEU A 209 12.75 6.68 1.23
CA LEU A 209 11.59 6.26 0.44
C LEU A 209 10.37 6.00 1.33
N LYS A 210 10.55 5.26 2.43
CA LYS A 210 9.51 5.03 3.44
C LYS A 210 8.97 6.33 4.05
N SER A 211 9.82 7.33 4.23
CA SER A 211 9.41 8.62 4.76
C SER A 211 8.50 9.36 3.78
N ALA A 212 8.84 9.37 2.49
CA ALA A 212 8.00 9.98 1.45
C ALA A 212 6.66 9.25 1.29
N VAL A 213 6.68 7.91 1.19
CA VAL A 213 5.47 7.08 1.06
C VAL A 213 4.51 7.26 2.24
N ARG A 214 5.04 7.37 3.46
CA ARG A 214 4.22 7.64 4.67
C ARG A 214 3.59 9.02 4.69
N GLN A 215 4.14 10.00 3.97
CA GLN A 215 3.47 11.28 3.79
C GLN A 215 2.44 11.19 2.66
N LEU A 216 2.78 10.48 1.57
CA LEU A 216 1.89 10.30 0.42
C LEU A 216 0.58 9.61 0.82
N MET A 217 0.65 8.55 1.64
CA MET A 217 -0.52 7.77 2.08
C MET A 217 -1.61 8.59 2.80
N LYS A 218 -1.32 9.83 3.21
CA LYS A 218 -2.29 10.75 3.80
C LYS A 218 -3.19 11.44 2.76
N TRP A 219 -2.81 11.35 1.48
CA TRP A 219 -3.41 12.08 0.36
C TRP A 219 -3.96 11.15 -0.71
N VAL A 220 -3.81 9.83 -0.55
CA VAL A 220 -4.27 8.83 -1.51
C VAL A 220 -5.07 7.73 -0.80
N PRO A 221 -6.05 7.11 -1.48
CA PRO A 221 -6.76 5.97 -0.95
C PRO A 221 -5.81 4.81 -0.65
N THR A 222 -6.00 4.16 0.50
CA THR A 222 -5.20 3.00 0.95
C THR A 222 -6.06 1.82 1.40
N SER A 223 -7.39 2.00 1.45
CA SER A 223 -8.35 0.94 1.78
C SER A 223 -9.17 0.58 0.56
N ALA A 224 -9.34 -0.72 0.32
CA ALA A 224 -10.23 -1.26 -0.70
C ALA A 224 -11.72 -0.96 -0.42
N GLU A 225 -12.09 -0.57 0.80
CA GLU A 225 -13.45 -0.12 1.11
C GLU A 225 -13.85 1.10 0.27
N TYR A 226 -12.90 1.97 -0.06
CA TYR A 226 -13.13 3.13 -0.92
C TYR A 226 -13.71 2.74 -2.29
N MET A 227 -13.13 1.72 -2.95
CA MET A 227 -13.65 1.21 -4.23
C MET A 227 -14.98 0.48 -4.07
N ARG A 228 -15.17 -0.29 -2.99
CA ARG A 228 -16.44 -0.98 -2.75
C ARG A 228 -17.58 0.02 -2.54
N GLU A 229 -17.32 1.12 -1.85
CA GLU A 229 -18.26 2.22 -1.66
C GLU A 229 -18.55 2.94 -2.98
N GLN A 230 -17.52 3.24 -3.78
CA GLN A 230 -17.72 3.83 -5.12
C GLN A 230 -18.51 2.91 -6.06
N LEU A 231 -18.19 1.61 -6.10
CA LEU A 231 -18.91 0.64 -6.91
C LEU A 231 -20.36 0.44 -6.45
N ARG A 232 -20.61 0.47 -5.13
CA ARG A 232 -21.97 0.45 -4.58
C ARG A 232 -22.74 1.70 -4.98
N ALA A 233 -22.16 2.89 -4.81
CA ALA A 233 -22.78 4.14 -5.22
C ALA A 233 -23.08 4.17 -6.72
N GLN A 234 -22.16 3.68 -7.57
CA GLN A 234 -22.39 3.55 -9.01
C GLN A 234 -23.50 2.55 -9.34
N ALA A 235 -23.56 1.42 -8.64
CA ALA A 235 -24.61 0.42 -8.83
C ALA A 235 -25.99 0.92 -8.35
N GLU A 236 -26.05 1.69 -7.27
CA GLU A 236 -27.28 2.33 -6.79
C GLU A 236 -27.79 3.36 -7.79
N VAL A 237 -26.92 4.23 -8.32
CA VAL A 237 -27.28 5.18 -9.39
C VAL A 237 -27.75 4.45 -10.65
N ALA A 238 -27.08 3.37 -11.06
CA ALA A 238 -27.48 2.58 -12.21
C ALA A 238 -28.83 1.85 -12.00
N ALA A 239 -29.16 1.47 -10.76
CA ALA A 239 -30.42 0.84 -10.40
C ALA A 239 -31.59 1.84 -10.30
N GLU A 240 -31.32 3.11 -10.00
CA GLU A 240 -32.31 4.20 -10.02
C GLU A 240 -32.63 4.70 -11.44
N GLN A 241 -31.78 4.41 -12.43
CA GLN A 241 -32.06 4.71 -13.83
C GLN A 241 -33.16 3.75 -14.33
N PRO A 242 -34.37 4.24 -14.69
CA PRO A 242 -35.39 3.36 -15.22
C PRO A 242 -34.88 2.73 -16.53
N PRO A 243 -35.23 1.46 -16.83
CA PRO A 243 -34.94 0.90 -18.15
C PRO A 243 -35.50 1.86 -19.20
N ALA A 244 -34.70 2.14 -20.24
CA ALA A 244 -35.11 3.01 -21.33
C ALA A 244 -36.52 2.58 -21.76
N ALA A 245 -37.51 3.44 -21.50
CA ALA A 245 -38.88 3.16 -21.87
C ALA A 245 -38.89 2.91 -23.39
N ASP A 246 -39.56 1.84 -23.82
CA ASP A 246 -39.91 1.64 -25.23
C ASP A 246 -40.61 2.91 -25.70
N LEU A 247 -39.85 3.80 -26.34
CA LEU A 247 -40.38 4.99 -26.96
C LEU A 247 -41.31 4.48 -28.08
N PRO A 248 -42.59 4.87 -28.09
CA PRO A 248 -43.47 4.50 -29.17
C PRO A 248 -42.86 5.00 -30.49
N PRO A 249 -43.00 4.25 -31.60
CA PRO A 249 -42.45 4.66 -32.88
C PRO A 249 -42.96 6.07 -33.20
N MET A 250 -42.01 6.99 -33.43
CA MET A 250 -42.32 8.37 -33.78
C MET A 250 -43.23 8.37 -35.01
N PRO A 251 -44.31 9.17 -35.05
CA PRO A 251 -45.10 9.30 -36.25
C PRO A 251 -44.21 9.85 -37.37
N SER A 252 -44.22 9.18 -38.51
CA SER A 252 -43.60 9.65 -39.73
C SER A 252 -44.35 10.91 -40.16
N VAL A 253 -43.67 12.07 -40.11
CA VAL A 253 -44.19 13.30 -40.69
C VAL A 253 -44.08 13.14 -42.21
N GLU A 254 -45.20 12.99 -42.90
CA GLU A 254 -45.26 13.20 -44.34
C GLU A 254 -44.96 14.69 -44.58
N LEU A 255 -43.81 14.95 -45.18
CA LEU A 255 -43.45 16.28 -45.66
C LEU A 255 -44.38 16.57 -46.85
N ASN A 256 -45.32 17.50 -46.67
CA ASN A 256 -46.00 18.12 -47.80
C ASN A 256 -44.96 18.99 -48.52
N ASP A 257 -44.58 18.57 -49.72
CA ASP A 257 -43.75 19.33 -50.66
C ASP A 257 -44.57 20.49 -51.22
N GLU A 258 -44.65 21.59 -50.49
CA GLU A 258 -45.12 22.87 -51.03
C GLU A 258 -44.62 24.00 -50.10
N ASP A 259 -43.37 24.44 -50.33
CA ASP A 259 -43.01 25.85 -50.17
C ASP A 259 -41.79 26.15 -51.06
N GLU A 260 -42.05 27.08 -51.98
CA GLU A 260 -41.22 27.66 -53.04
C GLU A 260 -39.72 27.77 -52.76
N ALA A 261 -38.93 27.31 -53.73
CA ALA A 261 -37.53 27.65 -53.86
C ALA A 261 -37.37 29.16 -54.06
N VAL A 262 -36.84 29.85 -53.04
CA VAL A 262 -36.31 31.20 -53.19
C VAL A 262 -34.92 31.12 -53.84
N ASP A 263 -34.91 31.33 -55.16
CA ASP A 263 -33.73 31.43 -56.00
C ASP A 263 -33.01 32.76 -55.71
N ALA A 264 -31.79 32.69 -55.18
CA ALA A 264 -30.96 33.86 -54.89
C ALA A 264 -29.89 34.01 -55.98
N GLU A 265 -30.20 34.80 -57.00
CA GLU A 265 -29.29 35.17 -58.08
C GLU A 265 -28.22 36.17 -57.57
N LEU A 266 -26.95 35.80 -57.71
CA LEU A 266 -25.78 36.64 -57.46
C LEU A 266 -25.57 37.57 -58.66
N VAL A 267 -25.72 38.88 -58.46
CA VAL A 267 -25.35 39.89 -59.47
C VAL A 267 -23.99 40.47 -59.10
N ASP A 268 -22.98 40.11 -59.90
CA ASP A 268 -21.69 40.81 -59.96
C ASP A 268 -21.89 42.12 -60.76
N GLU A 269 -21.51 43.26 -60.20
CA GLU A 269 -21.27 44.49 -60.96
C GLU A 269 -19.89 45.08 -60.61
N GLU A 270 -18.95 44.90 -61.55
CA GLU A 270 -17.76 45.75 -61.69
C GLU A 270 -18.11 46.99 -62.53
N ALA A 271 -17.82 48.18 -61.97
CA ALA A 271 -17.20 49.32 -62.67
C ALA A 271 -16.69 50.36 -61.66
#